data_AF-A0A8J4B1X5-F1
#
_entry.id   AF-A0A8J4B1X5-F1
#
_cell.length_a   1.000
_cell.length_b   1.000
_cell.length_c   1.000
_cell.angle_alpha   90.00
_cell.angle_beta   90.00
_cell.angle_gamma   90.00
#
_symmetry.space_group_name_H-M   'P 1'
#
loop_
_entity.id
_entity.type
_entity.pdbx_description
1 polymer ?
#
loop_
_entity_poly.entity_id
_entity_poly.type
_entity_poly.pdbx_seq_one_letter_code
_entity_poly.pdbx_strand_id
1 'polypeptide(L)'
;ANSDARKSQLLAELSGVRMGSAEVLPVYIARVRNLYTDLLQVGHPITEREVCFQLLNGLSKKFSMIVAILTSCGILTLENVSSQLLAFEKRVDAENARE
;
A
#
# COMPACT_ATOMS: atom_id res chain seq x y z
N ALA A 1 -8.92 -24.02 15.14
CA ALA A 1 -8.24 -23.22 16.17
C ALA A 1 -7.10 -22.32 15.63
N ASN A 2 -6.33 -22.74 14.61
CA ASN A 2 -5.18 -21.95 14.11
C ASN A 2 -5.55 -20.81 13.12
N SER A 3 -6.71 -20.87 12.47
CA SER A 3 -7.12 -19.87 11.47
C SER A 3 -7.41 -18.49 12.07
N ASP A 4 -7.96 -18.42 13.28
CA ASP A 4 -8.35 -17.13 13.89
C ASP A 4 -7.14 -16.37 14.46
N ALA A 5 -6.15 -17.09 15.00
CA ALA A 5 -4.86 -16.52 15.36
C ALA A 5 -4.14 -15.95 14.14
N ARG A 6 -4.10 -16.70 13.02
CA ARG A 6 -3.50 -16.22 11.77
C ARG A 6 -4.22 -15.01 11.19
N LYS A 7 -5.55 -14.97 11.21
CA LYS A 7 -6.35 -13.80 10.80
C LYS A 7 -6.00 -12.57 11.63
N SER A 8 -5.98 -12.70 12.96
CA SER A 8 -5.66 -11.59 13.86
C SER A 8 -4.25 -11.06 13.61
N GLN A 9 -3.28 -11.94 13.34
CA GLN A 9 -1.92 -11.55 13.01
C GLN A 9 -1.87 -10.74 11.70
N LEU A 10 -2.51 -11.24 10.63
CA LEU A 10 -2.53 -10.56 9.33
C LEU A 10 -3.18 -9.17 9.38
N LEU A 11 -4.23 -9.01 10.19
CA LEU A 11 -4.87 -7.71 10.42
C LEU A 11 -3.95 -6.73 11.15
N ALA A 12 -3.21 -7.20 12.16
CA ALA A 12 -2.22 -6.40 12.86
C ALA A 12 -1.08 -5.99 11.91
N GLU A 13 -0.60 -6.92 11.08
CA GLU A 13 0.42 -6.65 10.08
C GLU A 13 -0.05 -5.63 9.03
N LEU A 14 -1.28 -5.76 8.52
CA LEU A 14 -1.84 -4.82 7.55
C LEU A 14 -2.05 -3.42 8.13
N SER A 15 -2.61 -3.29 9.33
CA SER A 15 -2.83 -1.98 9.98
C SER A 15 -1.53 -1.27 10.36
N GLY A 16 -0.51 -2.06 10.73
CA GLY A 16 0.82 -1.58 11.07
C GLY A 16 1.78 -1.45 9.88
N VAL A 17 1.37 -1.79 8.66
CA VAL A 17 2.26 -1.79 7.51
C VAL A 17 2.74 -0.37 7.21
N ARG A 18 4.04 -0.16 7.19
CA ARG A 18 4.70 1.11 6.84
C ARG A 18 5.84 0.85 5.89
N MET A 19 6.10 1.82 5.03
CA MET A 19 7.25 1.84 4.14
C MET A 19 8.51 2.10 4.98
N GLY A 20 9.50 1.21 4.86
CA GLY A 20 10.80 1.39 5.50
C GLY A 20 11.56 2.60 4.93
N SER A 21 12.46 3.18 5.72
CA SER A 21 13.23 4.37 5.31
C SER A 21 14.12 4.15 4.07
N ALA A 22 14.64 2.94 3.92
CA ALA A 22 15.46 2.52 2.76
C ALA A 22 14.72 1.53 1.84
N GLU A 23 13.42 1.30 2.09
CA GLU A 23 12.62 0.40 1.26
C GLU A 23 12.24 1.10 -0.04
N VAL A 24 12.37 0.40 -1.17
CA VAL A 24 11.90 0.90 -2.46
C VAL A 24 10.40 0.68 -2.62
N LEU A 25 9.71 1.59 -3.29
CA LEU A 25 8.25 1.58 -3.42
C LEU A 25 7.67 0.27 -3.98
N PRO A 26 8.25 -0.40 -5.00
CA PRO A 26 7.74 -1.68 -5.47
C PRO A 26 7.74 -2.79 -4.41
N VAL A 27 8.74 -2.80 -3.52
CA VAL A 27 8.85 -3.81 -2.44
C VAL A 27 7.78 -3.57 -1.39
N TYR A 28 7.56 -2.31 -1.02
CA TYR A 28 6.48 -1.94 -0.10
C TYR A 28 5.09 -2.33 -0.65
N ILE A 29 4.81 -2.00 -1.93
CA ILE A 29 3.55 -2.37 -2.59
C ILE A 29 3.35 -3.89 -2.62
N ALA A 30 4.41 -4.66 -2.93
CA ALA A 30 4.35 -6.12 -2.96
C ALA A 30 3.99 -6.71 -1.60
N ARG A 31 4.56 -6.20 -0.50
CA ARG A 31 4.22 -6.63 0.86
C ARG A 31 2.73 -6.42 1.18
N VAL A 32 2.20 -5.25 0.85
CA VAL A 32 0.77 -4.95 1.10
C VAL A 32 -0.13 -5.87 0.28
N ARG A 33 0.23 -6.14 -0.98
CA ARG A 33 -0.49 -7.10 -1.84
C ARG A 33 -0.47 -8.53 -1.30
N ASN A 34 0.67 -8.95 -0.74
CA ASN A 34 0.79 -10.27 -0.12
C ASN A 34 -0.10 -10.37 1.12
N LEU A 35 -0.12 -9.34 1.98
CA LEU A 35 -1.03 -9.29 3.14
C LEU A 35 -2.50 -9.37 2.74
N TYR A 36 -2.89 -8.66 1.68
CA TYR A 36 -4.25 -8.75 1.13
C TYR A 36 -4.57 -10.16 0.66
N THR A 37 -3.67 -10.78 -0.10
CA THR A 37 -3.83 -12.14 -0.62
C THR A 37 -3.95 -13.15 0.52
N ASP A 38 -3.09 -13.05 1.53
CA ASP A 38 -3.13 -13.91 2.71
C ASP A 38 -4.45 -13.76 3.49
N LEU A 39 -4.96 -12.54 3.64
CA LEU A 39 -6.26 -12.27 4.28
C LEU A 39 -7.42 -12.92 3.52
N LEU A 40 -7.41 -12.83 2.18
CA LEU A 40 -8.41 -13.51 1.35
C LEU A 40 -8.31 -15.03 1.47
N GLN A 41 -7.09 -15.59 1.49
CA GLN A 41 -6.87 -17.04 1.63
C GLN A 41 -7.40 -17.59 2.96
N VAL A 42 -7.30 -16.82 4.05
CA VAL A 42 -7.88 -17.22 5.35
C VAL A 42 -9.38 -16.90 5.47
N GLY A 43 -10.01 -16.43 4.40
CA GLY A 43 -11.43 -16.12 4.32
C GLY A 43 -11.84 -14.86 5.07
N HIS A 44 -10.92 -13.91 5.27
CA HIS A 44 -11.26 -12.63 5.90
C HIS A 44 -11.88 -11.67 4.87
N PRO A 45 -13.09 -11.12 5.14
CA PRO A 45 -13.74 -10.19 4.24
C PRO A 45 -13.10 -8.80 4.38
N ILE A 46 -12.12 -8.53 3.53
CA ILE A 46 -11.51 -7.20 3.39
C ILE A 46 -11.68 -6.67 1.98
N THR A 47 -12.00 -5.38 1.87
CA THR A 47 -12.18 -4.73 0.58
C THR A 47 -10.85 -4.21 0.04
N GLU A 48 -10.70 -4.22 -1.27
CA GLU A 48 -9.52 -3.67 -1.94
C GLU A 48 -9.30 -2.18 -1.59
N ARG A 49 -10.40 -1.43 -1.39
CA ARG A 49 -10.36 -0.03 -0.95
C ARG A 49 -9.71 0.12 0.43
N GLU A 50 -10.06 -0.72 1.40
CA GLU A 50 -9.45 -0.68 2.74
C GLU A 50 -7.94 -0.93 2.67
N VAL A 51 -7.52 -1.92 1.87
CA VAL A 51 -6.10 -2.19 1.65
C VAL A 51 -5.40 -1.01 0.98
N CYS A 52 -6.04 -0.36 0.00
CA CYS A 52 -5.49 0.85 -0.62
C CYS A 52 -5.28 1.96 0.41
N PHE A 53 -6.22 2.17 1.34
CA PHE A 53 -6.02 3.16 2.40
C PHE A 53 -4.85 2.80 3.32
N GLN A 54 -4.70 1.53 3.70
CA GLN A 54 -3.55 1.10 4.50
C GLN A 54 -2.23 1.28 3.75
N LEU A 55 -2.22 0.98 2.45
CA LEU A 55 -1.08 1.23 1.57
C LEU A 55 -0.69 2.70 1.60
N LEU A 56 -1.64 3.60 1.30
CA LEU A 56 -1.40 5.04 1.22
C LEU A 56 -0.97 5.64 2.56
N ASN A 57 -1.60 5.23 3.66
CA ASN A 57 -1.26 5.69 5.01
C ASN A 57 0.14 5.27 5.47
N GLY A 58 0.67 4.19 4.91
CA GLY A 58 2.00 3.71 5.26
C GLY A 58 3.14 4.22 4.39
N LEU A 59 2.86 5.02 3.35
CA LEU A 59 3.89 5.62 2.52
C LEU A 59 4.71 6.67 3.28
N SER A 60 5.95 6.89 2.83
CA SER A 60 6.79 7.97 3.34
C SER A 60 6.27 9.35 2.93
N LYS A 61 6.74 10.41 3.62
CA LYS A 61 6.34 11.80 3.35
C LYS A 61 6.64 12.26 1.91
N LYS A 62 7.59 11.61 1.20
CA LYS A 62 7.88 11.83 -0.23
C LYS A 62 6.61 11.73 -1.09
N PHE A 63 5.65 10.90 -0.69
CA PHE A 63 4.42 10.63 -1.44
C PHE A 63 3.20 11.43 -0.95
N SER A 64 3.37 12.36 -0.02
CA SER A 64 2.26 13.09 0.62
C SER A 64 1.31 13.76 -0.40
N MET A 65 1.85 14.36 -1.46
CA MET A 65 1.06 14.98 -2.53
C MET A 65 0.18 13.97 -3.28
N ILE A 66 0.75 12.87 -3.76
CA ILE A 66 -0.01 11.86 -4.52
C ILE A 66 -0.99 11.11 -3.64
N VAL A 67 -0.68 10.93 -2.34
CA VAL A 67 -1.61 10.39 -1.36
C VAL A 67 -2.86 11.26 -1.25
N ALA A 68 -2.72 12.58 -1.10
CA ALA A 68 -3.87 13.48 -1.01
C ALA A 68 -4.78 13.43 -2.25
N ILE A 69 -4.17 13.33 -3.44
CA ILE A 69 -4.91 13.20 -4.71
C ILE A 69 -5.66 11.86 -4.75
N LEU A 70 -4.96 10.75 -4.50
CA LEU A 70 -5.55 9.41 -4.56
C LEU A 70 -6.66 9.23 -3.51
N THR A 71 -6.48 9.74 -2.29
CA THR A 71 -7.50 9.72 -1.24
C THR A 71 -8.76 10.50 -1.62
N SER A 72 -8.64 11.52 -2.46
CA SER A 72 -9.78 12.30 -2.97
C SER A 72 -10.48 11.66 -4.17
N CYS A 73 -9.87 10.64 -4.80
CA CYS A 73 -10.47 9.89 -5.90
C CYS A 73 -11.45 8.83 -5.38
N GLY A 74 -12.61 8.69 -6.05
CA GLY A 74 -13.68 7.80 -5.57
C GLY A 74 -13.38 6.30 -5.69
N ILE A 75 -12.71 5.86 -6.75
CA ILE A 75 -12.47 4.43 -7.00
C ILE A 75 -10.98 4.12 -6.81
N LEU A 76 -10.68 3.34 -5.78
CA LEU A 76 -9.33 2.87 -5.45
C LEU A 76 -9.25 1.36 -5.67
N THR A 77 -8.38 0.97 -6.60
CA THR A 77 -7.94 -0.41 -6.78
C THR A 77 -6.43 -0.48 -6.57
N LEU A 78 -5.93 -1.62 -6.12
CA LEU A 78 -4.50 -1.83 -5.89
C LEU A 78 -3.71 -1.63 -7.17
N GLU A 79 -4.26 -2.02 -8.32
CA GLU A 79 -3.63 -1.81 -9.62
C GLU A 79 -3.50 -0.31 -9.97
N ASN A 80 -4.59 0.45 -9.88
CA ASN A 80 -4.58 1.88 -10.19
C ASN A 80 -3.65 2.65 -9.22
N VAL A 81 -3.78 2.39 -7.92
CA VAL A 81 -2.93 3.00 -6.88
C VAL A 81 -1.47 2.69 -7.13
N SER A 82 -1.12 1.42 -7.37
CA SER A 82 0.26 1.03 -7.65
C SER A 82 0.82 1.74 -8.88
N SER A 83 0.03 1.80 -9.96
CA SER A 83 0.46 2.41 -11.22
C SER A 83 0.70 3.91 -11.07
N GLN A 84 -0.17 4.63 -10.37
CA GLN A 84 -0.02 6.06 -10.12
C GLN A 84 1.16 6.37 -9.18
N LEU A 85 1.36 5.55 -8.14
CA LEU A 85 2.50 5.70 -7.23
C LEU A 85 3.84 5.51 -7.96
N LEU A 86 3.94 4.48 -8.80
CA LEU A 86 5.15 4.23 -9.61
C LEU A 86 5.39 5.34 -10.65
N ALA A 87 4.34 5.86 -11.28
CA ALA A 87 4.45 6.98 -12.20
C ALA A 87 4.91 8.26 -11.50
N PHE A 88 4.40 8.51 -10.29
CA PHE A 88 4.82 9.63 -9.46
C PHE A 88 6.29 9.52 -9.04
N GLU A 89 6.74 8.35 -8.57
CA GLU A 89 8.13 8.11 -8.18
C GLU A 89 9.09 8.40 -9.34
N LYS A 90 8.80 7.88 -10.54
CA LYS A 90 9.62 8.14 -11.74
C LYS A 90 9.72 9.62 -12.09
N ARG A 91 8.64 10.39 -11.89
CA ARG A 91 8.63 11.84 -12.15
C ARG A 91 9.51 12.59 -11.16
N VAL A 92 9.35 12.29 -9.86
CA VAL A 92 10.17 12.89 -8.80
C VAL A 92 11.64 12.56 -8.98
N ASP A 93 11.97 11.30 -9.30
CA ASP A 93 13.35 10.89 -9.50
C ASP A 93 13.97 11.55 -10.75
N ALA A 94 13.17 11.75 -11.82
CA ALA A 94 13.62 12.47 -13.01
C ALA A 94 13.80 13.99 -12.78
N GLU A 95 13.03 14.58 -11.87
CA GLU A 95 13.17 15.98 -11.46
C GLU A 95 14.43 16.17 -10.62
N ASN A 96 14.62 15.33 -9.60
CA ASN A 96 15.82 15.34 -8.75
C ASN A 96 17.12 15.09 -9.53
N ALA A 97 17.08 14.33 -10.63
CA ALA A 97 18.26 14.05 -11.46
C ALA A 97 18.67 15.25 -12.35
N ARG A 98 17.84 16.29 -12.44
CA ARG A 98 18.10 17.52 -13.22
C ARG A 98 18.65 18.66 -12.38
N GLU A 99 18.55 18.56 -11.05
CA GLU A 99 19.15 19.49 -10.07
C GLU A 99 20.60 19.11 -9.76
#